data_AF-A0A010R0K1-F1
#
_entry.id   AF-A0A010R0K1-F1
#
_cell.length_a   1.000
_cell.length_b   1.000
_cell.length_c   1.000
_cell.angle_alpha   90.00
_cell.angle_beta   90.00
_cell.angle_gamma   90.00
#
_symmetry.space_group_name_H-M   'P 1'
#
loop_
_entity.id
_entity.type
_entity.pdbx_description
1 polymer ?
#
loop_
_entity_poly.entity_id
_entity_poly.type
_entity_poly.pdbx_seq_one_letter_code
_entity_poly.pdbx_strand_id
1 'polypeptide(L)'
;MANPKPSKRCLLWDYTNTRDRPDAIDQLFTSPPDSTTKPTAAAAAAAGETTTPTTSFKSVHNWNAWYPPELKGRLPFRPMIRTRAQLDTEEWDWIRDSDAEMVHYLNEPERQGISPADAAAWWLEKVVPELREKRGKKLVGPACASDPGGEAWLAEFMRIVYEDEEKKKKKMGPDFLGVHYYSGDVEHAKRYLTSMYERYGLQLNVSEIASINRGPGEVEAFTEELSGWMDEREWIDEYG
;
A
#
# COMPACT_ATOMS: atom_id res chain seq x y z
N MET A 1 4.48 14.63 27.03
CA MET A 1 3.47 14.29 26.02
C MET A 1 4.13 13.32 25.06
N ALA A 2 3.53 12.16 24.80
CA ALA A 2 4.09 11.22 23.81
C ALA A 2 3.96 11.85 22.42
N ASN A 3 5.00 11.73 21.58
CA ASN A 3 4.90 12.15 20.19
C ASN A 3 3.77 11.35 19.50
N PRO A 4 2.96 11.98 18.63
CA PRO A 4 1.96 11.25 17.84
C PRO A 4 2.65 10.12 17.08
N LYS A 5 2.08 8.91 17.12
CA LYS A 5 2.57 7.81 16.27
C LYS A 5 2.38 8.23 14.80
N PRO A 6 3.36 7.95 13.90
CA PRO A 6 3.19 8.22 12.48
C PRO A 6 2.02 7.38 11.93
N SER A 7 1.24 7.96 11.02
CA SER A 7 0.14 7.23 10.38
C SER A 7 0.66 6.07 9.52
N LYS A 8 -0.18 5.05 9.37
CA LYS A 8 0.01 3.89 8.50
C LYS A 8 -1.02 3.79 7.37
N ARG A 9 -1.93 4.76 7.24
CA ARG A 9 -3.02 4.68 6.25
C ARG A 9 -2.51 5.05 4.86
N CYS A 10 -2.78 4.22 3.86
CA CYS A 10 -2.54 4.50 2.45
C CYS A 10 -3.85 4.94 1.81
N LEU A 11 -3.84 6.03 1.05
CA LEU A 11 -4.98 6.43 0.23
C LEU A 11 -4.97 5.65 -1.08
N LEU A 12 -5.96 4.78 -1.26
CA LEU A 12 -6.20 4.13 -2.54
C LEU A 12 -6.98 5.05 -3.48
N TRP A 13 -6.30 5.60 -4.48
CA TRP A 13 -6.81 6.63 -5.39
C TRP A 13 -7.00 6.04 -6.78
N ASP A 14 -8.14 5.41 -7.03
CA ASP A 14 -8.43 4.80 -8.33
C ASP A 14 -8.38 5.82 -9.48
N TYR A 15 -7.99 5.36 -10.68
CA TYR A 15 -7.86 6.21 -11.87
C TYR A 15 -9.15 6.93 -12.25
N THR A 16 -10.32 6.38 -11.90
CA THR A 16 -11.61 7.03 -12.13
C THR A 16 -11.72 8.33 -11.33
N ASN A 17 -11.07 8.44 -10.17
CA ASN A 17 -11.02 9.70 -9.44
C ASN A 17 -10.22 10.76 -10.20
N THR A 18 -9.06 10.41 -10.77
CA THR A 18 -8.30 11.33 -11.64
C THR A 18 -9.11 11.76 -12.86
N ARG A 19 -9.84 10.82 -13.47
CA ARG A 19 -10.65 11.08 -14.67
C ARG A 19 -11.85 11.98 -14.38
N ASP A 20 -12.58 11.69 -13.31
CA ASP A 20 -13.93 12.21 -13.10
C ASP A 20 -14.03 13.23 -11.95
N ARG A 21 -13.16 13.12 -10.94
CA ARG A 21 -13.21 13.91 -9.70
C ARG A 21 -11.80 14.28 -9.17
N PRO A 22 -10.90 14.84 -10.00
CA PRO A 22 -9.53 15.12 -9.57
C PRO A 22 -9.45 16.17 -8.44
N ASP A 23 -10.50 16.99 -8.28
CA ASP A 23 -10.66 17.96 -7.21
C ASP A 23 -11.04 17.33 -5.86
N ALA A 24 -11.59 16.11 -5.84
CA ALA A 24 -12.02 15.47 -4.60
C ALA A 24 -10.84 15.18 -3.64
N ILE A 25 -9.63 15.01 -4.16
CA ILE A 25 -8.42 14.81 -3.34
C ILE A 25 -8.13 16.03 -2.47
N ASP A 26 -8.49 17.25 -2.92
CA ASP A 26 -8.23 18.47 -2.15
C ASP A 26 -9.01 18.48 -0.82
N GLN A 27 -10.18 17.83 -0.77
CA GLN A 27 -11.00 17.70 0.44
C GLN A 27 -10.31 16.91 1.55
N LEU A 28 -9.35 16.04 1.21
CA LEU A 28 -8.59 15.25 2.18
C LEU A 28 -7.49 16.07 2.89
N PHE A 29 -7.17 17.25 2.38
CA PHE A 29 -6.12 18.13 2.89
C PHE A 29 -6.64 19.50 3.34
N THR A 30 -7.91 19.80 3.10
CA THR A 30 -8.57 20.97 3.67
C THR A 30 -9.26 20.55 4.96
N SER A 31 -8.73 20.95 6.13
CA SER A 31 -9.40 20.67 7.41
C SER A 31 -10.83 21.23 7.43
N PRO A 32 -11.80 20.51 8.02
CA PRO A 32 -12.87 21.14 8.80
C PRO A 32 -12.51 21.10 10.30
N PRO A 33 -13.02 22.04 11.12
CA PRO A 33 -12.68 22.13 12.54
C PRO A 33 -13.19 20.90 13.28
N ASP A 34 -12.41 20.50 14.27
CA ASP A 34 -12.79 19.61 15.38
C ASP A 34 -14.28 19.81 15.74
N SER A 35 -15.12 18.83 15.38
CA SER A 35 -16.59 18.96 15.47
C SER A 35 -17.13 18.79 16.89
N THR A 36 -16.35 19.13 17.92
CA THR A 36 -16.77 19.06 19.32
C THR A 36 -16.93 20.42 19.98
N THR A 37 -16.56 21.53 19.32
CA THR A 37 -16.80 22.86 19.89
C THR A 37 -17.42 23.84 18.89
N LYS A 38 -18.57 24.39 19.27
CA LYS A 38 -19.22 25.53 18.61
C LYS A 38 -18.21 26.69 18.53
N PRO A 39 -17.90 27.25 17.35
CA PRO A 39 -16.97 28.37 17.28
C PRO A 39 -17.62 29.59 17.92
N THR A 40 -16.97 30.13 18.94
CA THR A 40 -17.27 31.48 19.44
C THR A 40 -16.63 32.50 18.51
N ALA A 41 -17.27 33.66 18.36
CA ALA A 41 -16.87 34.73 17.42
C ALA A 41 -15.46 35.32 17.64
N ALA A 42 -14.69 34.84 18.62
CA ALA A 42 -13.35 35.31 18.95
C ALA A 42 -12.21 34.60 18.19
N ALA A 43 -12.46 33.43 17.57
CA ALA A 43 -11.40 32.64 16.93
C ALA A 43 -10.98 33.11 15.52
N ALA A 44 -11.68 34.09 14.94
CA ALA A 44 -11.44 34.55 13.57
C ALA A 44 -10.22 35.48 13.39
N ALA A 45 -9.51 35.85 14.47
CA ALA A 45 -8.47 36.88 14.43
C ALA A 45 -7.01 36.36 14.49
N ALA A 46 -6.78 35.05 14.47
CA ALA A 46 -5.43 34.46 14.61
C ALA A 46 -5.09 33.48 13.47
N ALA A 47 -5.29 33.89 12.21
CA ALA A 47 -4.84 33.13 11.04
C ALA A 47 -3.48 33.65 10.57
N GLY A 48 -2.41 33.29 11.30
CA GLY A 48 -1.02 33.64 10.99
C GLY A 48 -0.04 32.47 11.04
N GLU A 49 -0.49 31.26 11.36
CA GLU A 49 0.34 30.06 11.33
C GLU A 49 -0.07 29.20 10.14
N THR A 50 0.87 28.93 9.25
CA THR A 50 0.83 27.85 8.26
C THR A 50 0.68 26.52 9.01
N THR A 51 -0.56 26.14 9.30
CA THR A 51 -0.86 24.79 9.76
C THR A 51 -0.63 23.85 8.59
N THR A 52 0.40 23.01 8.70
CA THR A 52 0.59 21.88 7.79
C THR A 52 -0.72 21.09 7.77
N PRO A 53 -1.33 20.83 6.60
CA PRO A 53 -2.50 19.96 6.52
C PRO A 53 -2.23 18.64 7.24
N THR A 54 -2.86 18.43 8.39
CA THR A 54 -2.75 17.16 9.13
C THR A 54 -3.65 16.15 8.45
N THR A 55 -3.12 15.48 7.44
CA THR A 55 -3.76 14.30 6.87
C THR A 55 -3.47 13.08 7.74
N SER A 56 -4.45 12.19 7.85
CA SER A 56 -4.28 10.89 8.50
C SER A 56 -3.65 9.85 7.56
N PHE A 57 -3.24 10.22 6.35
CA PHE A 57 -2.59 9.31 5.40
C PHE A 57 -1.06 9.44 5.43
N LYS A 58 -0.38 8.31 5.24
CA LYS A 58 1.07 8.15 5.10
C LYS A 58 1.51 8.23 3.64
N SER A 59 0.71 7.65 2.73
CA SER A 59 1.06 7.45 1.32
C SER A 59 -0.19 7.41 0.44
N VAL A 60 0.02 7.39 -0.88
CA VAL A 60 -1.03 7.23 -1.91
C VAL A 60 -0.60 6.16 -2.90
N HIS A 61 -1.56 5.35 -3.31
CA HIS A 61 -1.40 4.32 -4.34
C HIS A 61 -2.58 4.38 -5.31
N ASN A 62 -2.37 4.14 -6.62
CA ASN A 62 -3.42 4.20 -7.63
C ASN A 62 -3.43 2.99 -8.59
N TRP A 63 -2.75 1.89 -8.25
CA TRP A 63 -2.56 0.70 -9.12
C TRP A 63 -1.85 0.95 -10.45
N ASN A 64 -1.24 2.12 -10.65
CA ASN A 64 -0.64 2.50 -11.92
C ASN A 64 0.83 2.95 -11.77
N ALA A 65 1.52 3.02 -12.91
CA ALA A 65 2.86 3.58 -13.00
C ALA A 65 2.88 5.12 -12.88
N TRP A 66 1.86 5.78 -13.45
CA TRP A 66 1.80 7.24 -13.54
C TRP A 66 1.39 7.89 -12.22
N TYR A 67 2.02 9.03 -11.94
CA TYR A 67 1.75 9.85 -10.77
C TYR A 67 0.44 10.64 -10.95
N PRO A 68 -0.50 10.63 -9.97
CA PRO A 68 -1.71 11.45 -10.04
C PRO A 68 -1.37 12.93 -9.87
N PRO A 69 -1.43 13.76 -10.93
CA PRO A 69 -0.96 15.16 -10.86
C PRO A 69 -1.72 15.99 -9.82
N GLU A 70 -2.99 15.67 -9.59
CA GLU A 70 -3.83 16.28 -8.57
C GLU A 70 -3.31 16.05 -7.15
N LEU A 71 -2.42 15.06 -6.89
CA LEU A 71 -1.81 14.86 -5.57
C LEU A 71 -0.87 16.01 -5.17
N LYS A 72 -0.29 16.73 -6.14
CA LYS A 72 0.50 17.97 -5.92
C LYS A 72 1.63 17.81 -4.87
N GLY A 73 2.25 16.65 -4.81
CA GLY A 73 3.35 16.32 -3.89
C GLY A 73 2.96 16.24 -2.41
N ARG A 74 1.66 16.19 -2.08
CA ARG A 74 1.19 16.25 -0.67
C ARG A 74 1.40 14.97 0.13
N LEU A 75 1.52 13.83 -0.55
CA LEU A 75 1.86 12.54 0.04
C LEU A 75 2.85 11.79 -0.87
N PRO A 76 3.69 10.91 -0.30
CA PRO A 76 4.47 9.95 -1.07
C PRO A 76 3.58 9.07 -1.94
N PHE A 77 3.90 8.99 -3.22
CA PHE A 77 3.23 8.10 -4.17
C PHE A 77 3.94 6.75 -4.28
N ARG A 78 3.16 5.66 -4.35
CA ARG A 78 3.62 4.29 -4.52
C ARG A 78 3.27 3.80 -5.94
N PRO A 79 4.13 4.00 -6.96
CA PRO A 79 3.87 3.47 -8.29
C PRO A 79 3.82 1.94 -8.28
N MET A 80 3.08 1.37 -9.24
CA MET A 80 2.87 -0.06 -9.33
C MET A 80 3.31 -0.63 -10.68
N ILE A 81 4.05 -1.72 -10.63
CA ILE A 81 4.16 -2.68 -11.73
C ILE A 81 2.94 -3.60 -11.61
N ARG A 82 1.77 -3.19 -12.11
CA ARG A 82 0.52 -3.94 -11.87
C ARG A 82 0.51 -5.31 -12.56
N THR A 83 1.04 -5.36 -13.77
CA THR A 83 1.05 -6.51 -14.68
C THR A 83 2.40 -6.57 -15.42
N ARG A 84 2.56 -7.54 -16.33
CA ARG A 84 3.72 -7.57 -17.24
C ARG A 84 3.84 -6.31 -18.13
N ALA A 85 2.72 -5.69 -18.50
CA ALA A 85 2.73 -4.55 -19.42
C ALA A 85 3.62 -3.40 -18.93
N GLN A 86 3.59 -3.10 -17.63
CA GLN A 86 4.40 -2.04 -17.01
C GLN A 86 5.92 -2.30 -17.08
N LEU A 87 6.34 -3.54 -17.38
CA LEU A 87 7.75 -3.86 -17.57
C LEU A 87 8.22 -3.67 -19.01
N ASP A 88 7.32 -3.63 -19.98
CA ASP A 88 7.66 -3.68 -21.41
C ASP A 88 7.31 -2.41 -22.19
N THR A 89 6.67 -1.43 -21.53
CA THR A 89 6.25 -0.16 -22.13
C THR A 89 7.02 1.02 -21.52
N GLU A 90 6.72 2.24 -22.00
CA GLU A 90 7.23 3.50 -21.41
C GLU A 90 6.87 3.66 -19.93
N GLU A 91 5.84 2.96 -19.44
CA GLU A 91 5.49 2.93 -18.02
C GLU A 91 6.64 2.44 -17.14
N TRP A 92 7.50 1.57 -17.68
CA TRP A 92 8.70 1.14 -16.99
C TRP A 92 9.61 2.32 -16.66
N ASP A 93 9.81 3.23 -17.61
CA ASP A 93 10.66 4.40 -17.41
C ASP A 93 10.04 5.34 -16.37
N TRP A 94 8.71 5.48 -16.35
CA TRP A 94 8.01 6.25 -15.31
C TRP A 94 8.24 5.69 -13.91
N ILE A 95 8.15 4.36 -13.74
CA ILE A 95 8.41 3.70 -12.46
C ILE A 95 9.89 3.84 -12.07
N ARG A 96 10.76 3.49 -13.02
CA ARG A 96 12.22 3.44 -12.83
C ARG A 96 12.78 4.80 -12.44
N ASP A 97 12.38 5.86 -13.13
CA ASP A 97 12.97 7.19 -12.98
C ASP A 97 12.13 8.12 -12.08
N SER A 98 11.06 7.63 -11.47
CA SER A 98 10.34 8.37 -10.42
C SER A 98 11.19 8.63 -9.18
N ASP A 99 10.83 9.66 -8.42
CA ASP A 99 11.39 9.92 -7.08
C ASP A 99 10.75 9.06 -5.97
N ALA A 100 9.87 8.11 -6.34
CA ALA A 100 9.19 7.28 -5.36
C ALA A 100 10.18 6.37 -4.61
N GLU A 101 10.13 6.40 -3.28
CA GLU A 101 10.98 5.59 -2.40
C GLU A 101 10.60 4.10 -2.43
N MET A 102 9.35 3.78 -2.75
CA MET A 102 8.80 2.43 -2.69
C MET A 102 7.96 2.14 -3.95
N VAL A 103 8.09 0.93 -4.48
CA VAL A 103 7.37 0.44 -5.67
C VAL A 103 6.64 -0.86 -5.34
N HIS A 104 5.39 -0.98 -5.77
CA HIS A 104 4.62 -2.22 -5.67
C HIS A 104 4.81 -3.10 -6.90
N TYR A 105 4.89 -4.40 -6.69
CA TYR A 105 5.03 -5.38 -7.74
C TYR A 105 3.81 -6.29 -7.78
N LEU A 106 3.19 -6.44 -8.95
CA LEU A 106 2.07 -7.31 -9.35
C LEU A 106 0.86 -7.36 -8.41
N ASN A 107 -0.31 -7.05 -8.97
CA ASN A 107 -1.59 -7.06 -8.26
C ASN A 107 -2.37 -8.35 -8.53
N GLU A 108 -2.55 -9.23 -7.55
CA GLU A 108 -3.24 -10.52 -7.71
C GLU A 108 -2.79 -11.29 -8.98
N PRO A 109 -1.47 -11.52 -9.17
CA PRO A 109 -0.95 -12.15 -10.38
C PRO A 109 -1.54 -13.54 -10.66
N GLU A 110 -1.94 -14.27 -9.61
CA GLU A 110 -2.61 -15.57 -9.70
C GLU A 110 -3.96 -15.50 -10.44
N ARG A 111 -4.61 -14.33 -10.44
CA ARG A 111 -5.87 -14.08 -11.13
C ARG A 111 -5.69 -13.55 -12.55
N GLN A 112 -4.44 -13.26 -12.94
CA GLN A 112 -4.08 -12.74 -14.25
C GLN A 112 -3.41 -13.78 -15.15
N GLY A 113 -3.28 -15.03 -14.69
CA GLY A 113 -2.59 -16.09 -15.43
C GLY A 113 -1.07 -15.92 -15.48
N ILE A 114 -0.49 -15.11 -14.60
CA ILE A 114 0.96 -14.96 -14.45
C ILE A 114 1.45 -16.08 -13.53
N SER A 115 2.42 -16.89 -13.97
CA SER A 115 2.97 -17.93 -13.10
C SER A 115 3.93 -17.36 -12.05
N PRO A 116 4.10 -18.00 -10.88
CA PRO A 116 5.11 -17.59 -9.90
C PRO A 116 6.53 -17.57 -10.48
N ALA A 117 6.83 -18.51 -11.39
CA ALA A 117 8.14 -18.61 -12.03
C ALA A 117 8.42 -17.43 -12.97
N ASP A 118 7.46 -17.05 -13.81
CA ASP A 118 7.60 -15.88 -14.69
C ASP A 118 7.75 -14.60 -13.86
N ALA A 119 6.90 -14.43 -12.85
CA ALA A 119 6.98 -13.28 -11.95
C ALA A 119 8.33 -13.21 -11.21
N ALA A 120 8.86 -14.35 -10.75
CA ALA A 120 10.16 -14.40 -10.09
C ALA A 120 11.31 -14.12 -11.08
N ALA A 121 11.22 -14.59 -12.32
CA ALA A 121 12.22 -14.28 -13.35
C ALA A 121 12.29 -12.77 -13.60
N TRP A 122 11.16 -12.11 -13.84
CA TRP A 122 11.14 -10.65 -14.05
C TRP A 122 11.65 -9.88 -12.83
N TRP A 123 11.30 -10.36 -11.64
CA TRP A 123 11.74 -9.77 -10.38
C TRP A 123 13.27 -9.80 -10.24
N LEU A 124 13.87 -10.98 -10.44
CA LEU A 124 15.30 -11.21 -10.27
C LEU A 124 16.14 -10.59 -11.41
N GLU A 125 15.63 -10.61 -12.64
CA GLU A 125 16.38 -10.15 -13.81
C GLU A 125 16.29 -8.64 -14.03
N LYS A 126 15.18 -8.01 -13.62
CA LYS A 126 14.89 -6.62 -13.94
C LYS A 126 14.52 -5.77 -12.73
N VAL A 127 13.52 -6.18 -11.94
CA VAL A 127 12.98 -5.32 -10.86
C VAL A 127 14.03 -5.05 -9.78
N VAL A 128 14.65 -6.09 -9.22
CA VAL A 128 15.65 -5.92 -8.16
C VAL A 128 16.89 -5.15 -8.65
N PRO A 129 17.54 -5.53 -9.77
CA PRO A 129 18.74 -4.81 -10.22
C PRO A 129 18.46 -3.34 -10.56
N GLU A 130 17.37 -3.04 -11.25
CA GLU A 130 17.11 -1.67 -11.73
C GLU A 130 16.54 -0.74 -10.68
N LEU A 131 15.67 -1.23 -9.80
CA LEU A 131 14.98 -0.39 -8.83
C LEU A 131 15.68 -0.38 -7.47
N ARG A 132 16.05 -1.56 -6.95
CA ARG A 132 16.69 -1.64 -5.64
C ARG A 132 18.18 -1.38 -5.71
N GLU A 133 18.92 -2.14 -6.54
CA GLU A 133 20.38 -2.06 -6.52
C GLU A 133 20.90 -0.74 -7.11
N LYS A 134 20.36 -0.30 -8.25
CA LYS A 134 20.80 0.95 -8.91
C LYS A 134 20.21 2.22 -8.32
N ARG A 135 19.02 2.15 -7.71
CA ARG A 135 18.25 3.34 -7.30
C ARG A 135 17.83 3.36 -5.83
N GLY A 136 18.13 2.31 -5.06
CA GLY A 136 17.85 2.26 -3.63
C GLY A 136 16.36 2.20 -3.28
N LYS A 137 15.47 1.91 -4.24
CA LYS A 137 14.02 1.83 -3.99
C LYS A 137 13.70 0.61 -3.12
N LYS A 138 12.71 0.77 -2.25
CA LYS A 138 12.05 -0.32 -1.52
C LYS A 138 11.03 -1.02 -2.40
N LEU A 139 10.94 -2.34 -2.26
CA LEU A 139 10.06 -3.14 -3.10
C LEU A 139 9.04 -3.91 -2.26
N VAL A 140 7.76 -3.66 -2.52
CA VAL A 140 6.66 -4.52 -2.06
C VAL A 140 6.55 -5.67 -3.04
N GLY A 141 6.49 -6.90 -2.51
CA GLY A 141 6.29 -8.10 -3.31
C GLY A 141 4.89 -8.18 -3.95
N PRO A 142 4.63 -9.27 -4.70
CA PRO A 142 3.30 -9.56 -5.24
C PRO A 142 2.24 -9.58 -4.14
N ALA A 143 1.14 -8.86 -4.37
CA ALA A 143 -0.01 -8.82 -3.46
C ALA A 143 -1.10 -9.76 -3.98
N CYS A 144 -1.08 -11.01 -3.52
CA CYS A 144 -2.07 -12.02 -3.87
C CYS A 144 -3.32 -11.92 -2.99
N ALA A 145 -4.43 -12.50 -3.48
CA ALA A 145 -5.63 -12.64 -2.67
C ALA A 145 -5.42 -13.53 -1.44
N SER A 146 -6.24 -13.32 -0.40
CA SER A 146 -6.23 -14.12 0.85
C SER A 146 -6.90 -15.49 0.74
N ASP A 147 -6.98 -16.06 -0.46
CA ASP A 147 -7.58 -17.38 -0.71
C ASP A 147 -6.48 -18.45 -0.93
N PRO A 148 -6.81 -19.76 -0.93
CA PRO A 148 -5.81 -20.81 -1.09
C PRO A 148 -5.01 -20.72 -2.40
N GLY A 149 -5.59 -20.14 -3.46
CA GLY A 149 -4.89 -19.94 -4.73
C GLY A 149 -3.81 -18.87 -4.62
N GLY A 150 -4.16 -17.72 -4.02
CA GLY A 150 -3.21 -16.65 -3.74
C GLY A 150 -2.10 -17.07 -2.78
N GLU A 151 -2.43 -17.79 -1.70
CA GLU A 151 -1.43 -18.31 -0.77
C GLU A 151 -0.45 -19.28 -1.42
N ALA A 152 -0.94 -20.22 -2.24
CA ALA A 152 -0.09 -21.18 -2.94
C ALA A 152 0.82 -20.49 -3.96
N TRP A 153 0.28 -19.51 -4.70
CA TRP A 153 1.04 -18.72 -5.67
C TRP A 153 2.18 -17.96 -4.98
N LEU A 154 1.87 -17.25 -3.90
CA LEU A 154 2.83 -16.45 -3.16
C LEU A 154 3.92 -17.32 -2.51
N ALA A 155 3.54 -18.48 -1.96
CA ALA A 155 4.49 -19.41 -1.39
C ALA A 155 5.53 -19.87 -2.42
N GLU A 156 5.11 -20.18 -3.65
CA GLU A 156 6.03 -20.59 -4.71
C GLU A 156 6.92 -19.42 -5.18
N PHE A 157 6.36 -18.22 -5.35
CA PHE A 157 7.16 -17.03 -5.69
C PHE A 157 8.24 -16.77 -4.63
N MET A 158 7.84 -16.76 -3.36
CA MET A 158 8.75 -16.54 -2.23
C MET A 158 9.81 -17.64 -2.15
N ARG A 159 9.44 -18.90 -2.41
CA ARG A 159 10.40 -20.00 -2.52
C ARG A 159 11.45 -19.69 -3.58
N ILE A 160 11.07 -19.32 -4.81
CA ILE A 160 12.01 -19.11 -5.92
C ILE A 160 12.99 -17.96 -5.65
N VAL A 161 12.51 -16.84 -5.07
CA VAL A 161 13.36 -15.66 -4.79
C VAL A 161 14.27 -15.86 -3.57
N TYR A 162 14.00 -16.87 -2.74
CA TYR A 162 14.80 -17.23 -1.57
C TYR A 162 15.49 -18.61 -1.64
N GLU A 163 15.33 -19.40 -2.72
CA GLU A 163 15.76 -20.81 -2.72
C GLU A 163 17.28 -21.03 -2.58
N ASP A 164 18.09 -20.00 -2.90
CA ASP A 164 19.55 -20.05 -2.83
C ASP A 164 20.06 -19.13 -1.72
N GLU A 165 21.01 -19.60 -0.92
CA GLU A 165 21.72 -18.82 0.10
C GLU A 165 22.39 -17.57 -0.49
N GLU A 166 22.86 -17.62 -1.73
CA GLU A 166 23.38 -16.42 -2.41
C GLU A 166 22.28 -15.39 -2.70
N LYS A 167 21.07 -15.83 -3.08
CA LYS A 167 19.91 -14.94 -3.25
C LYS A 167 19.51 -14.30 -1.91
N LYS A 168 19.56 -15.06 -0.81
CA LYS A 168 19.31 -14.53 0.54
C LYS A 168 20.35 -13.48 0.96
N LYS A 169 21.65 -13.78 0.76
CA LYS A 169 22.74 -12.84 1.08
C LYS A 169 22.64 -11.54 0.30
N LYS A 170 22.26 -11.62 -0.97
CA LYS A 170 22.06 -10.43 -1.83
C LYS A 170 20.72 -9.71 -1.58
N LYS A 171 19.91 -10.17 -0.63
CA LYS A 171 18.58 -9.62 -0.34
C LYS A 171 17.69 -9.58 -1.59
N MET A 172 17.61 -10.70 -2.30
CA MET A 172 16.82 -10.82 -3.54
C MET A 172 15.31 -10.87 -3.31
N GLY A 173 14.82 -11.13 -2.10
CA GLY A 173 13.38 -11.10 -1.82
C GLY A 173 12.80 -9.69 -1.62
N PRO A 174 11.49 -9.56 -1.39
CA PRO A 174 10.83 -8.28 -1.11
C PRO A 174 11.36 -7.58 0.16
N ASP A 175 11.30 -6.24 0.20
CA ASP A 175 11.49 -5.50 1.45
C ASP A 175 10.24 -5.60 2.34
N PHE A 176 9.05 -5.61 1.70
CA PHE A 176 7.75 -5.71 2.34
C PHE A 176 6.92 -6.81 1.66
N LEU A 177 6.08 -7.48 2.44
CA LEU A 177 5.12 -8.44 1.93
C LEU A 177 3.82 -7.73 1.56
N GLY A 178 3.45 -7.73 0.28
CA GLY A 178 2.15 -7.27 -0.17
C GLY A 178 1.07 -8.30 0.16
N VAL A 179 -0.06 -7.87 0.74
CA VAL A 179 -1.20 -8.74 1.05
C VAL A 179 -2.52 -8.04 0.78
N HIS A 180 -3.49 -8.77 0.26
CA HIS A 180 -4.88 -8.32 0.14
C HIS A 180 -5.78 -9.12 1.07
N TYR A 181 -6.86 -8.51 1.55
CA TYR A 181 -7.85 -9.23 2.35
C TYR A 181 -9.27 -8.67 2.19
N TYR A 182 -10.24 -9.55 1.88
CA TYR A 182 -11.65 -9.19 1.75
C TYR A 182 -12.52 -10.24 2.44
N SER A 183 -13.19 -9.84 3.53
CA SER A 183 -14.08 -10.72 4.29
C SER A 183 -15.00 -9.90 5.22
N GLY A 184 -15.94 -10.57 5.89
CA GLY A 184 -16.76 -9.98 6.95
C GLY A 184 -16.23 -10.23 8.37
N ASP A 185 -15.20 -11.07 8.52
CA ASP A 185 -14.67 -11.54 9.81
C ASP A 185 -13.36 -10.81 10.15
N VAL A 186 -13.43 -9.91 11.14
CA VAL A 186 -12.30 -9.12 11.64
C VAL A 186 -11.27 -9.99 12.37
N GLU A 187 -11.71 -11.01 13.10
CA GLU A 187 -10.83 -11.91 13.82
C GLU A 187 -10.07 -12.82 12.84
N HIS A 188 -10.72 -13.24 11.76
CA HIS A 188 -10.05 -13.94 10.68
C HIS A 188 -9.03 -13.03 9.96
N ALA A 189 -9.32 -11.74 9.77
CA ALA A 189 -8.38 -10.79 9.20
C ALA A 189 -7.10 -10.69 10.05
N LYS A 190 -7.26 -10.53 11.37
CA LYS A 190 -6.14 -10.48 12.32
C LYS A 190 -5.30 -11.76 12.29
N ARG A 191 -5.94 -12.93 12.27
CA ARG A 191 -5.26 -14.23 12.17
C ARG A 191 -4.51 -14.38 10.85
N TYR A 192 -5.14 -14.00 9.73
CA TYR A 192 -4.53 -14.05 8.40
C TYR A 192 -3.26 -13.19 8.38
N LEU A 193 -3.37 -11.90 8.70
CA LEU A 193 -2.23 -10.97 8.71
C LEU A 193 -1.12 -11.45 9.64
N THR A 194 -1.45 -11.91 10.85
CA THR A 194 -0.46 -12.46 11.78
C THR A 194 0.27 -13.66 11.18
N SER A 195 -0.45 -14.60 10.57
CA SER A 195 0.16 -15.78 9.96
C SER A 195 1.06 -15.46 8.77
N MET A 196 0.73 -14.43 7.98
CA MET A 196 1.57 -13.95 6.88
C MET A 196 2.87 -13.33 7.40
N TYR A 197 2.79 -12.51 8.45
CA TYR A 197 3.97 -11.95 9.11
C TYR A 197 4.86 -13.05 9.70
N GLU A 198 4.29 -14.00 10.44
CA GLU A 198 5.05 -15.09 11.07
C GLU A 198 5.69 -16.03 10.04
N ARG A 199 5.00 -16.30 8.92
CA ARG A 199 5.48 -17.20 7.87
C ARG A 199 6.70 -16.65 7.13
N TYR A 200 6.73 -15.34 6.85
CA TYR A 200 7.77 -14.75 5.99
C TYR A 200 8.73 -13.80 6.72
N GLY A 201 8.39 -13.35 7.93
CA GLY A 201 9.23 -12.46 8.73
C GLY A 201 9.43 -11.07 8.12
N LEU A 202 8.59 -10.66 7.17
CA LEU A 202 8.63 -9.36 6.50
C LEU A 202 7.51 -8.47 7.02
N GLN A 203 7.77 -7.16 7.15
CA GLN A 203 6.70 -6.20 7.44
C GLN A 203 5.64 -6.25 6.32
N LEU A 204 4.38 -6.12 6.71
CA LEU A 204 3.26 -6.20 5.78
C LEU A 204 2.93 -4.81 5.23
N ASN A 205 2.76 -4.76 3.91
CA ASN A 205 2.05 -3.71 3.23
C ASN A 205 0.68 -4.30 2.83
N VAL A 206 -0.37 -3.89 3.55
CA VAL A 206 -1.74 -4.37 3.31
C VAL A 206 -2.34 -3.49 2.22
N SER A 207 -1.99 -3.78 0.96
CA SER A 207 -2.26 -2.87 -0.17
C SER A 207 -3.74 -2.75 -0.54
N GLU A 208 -4.56 -3.72 -0.13
CA GLU A 208 -6.02 -3.64 -0.23
C GLU A 208 -6.68 -4.40 0.93
N ILE A 209 -7.59 -3.73 1.66
CA ILE A 209 -8.44 -4.38 2.66
C ILE A 209 -9.82 -3.76 2.78
N ALA A 210 -10.87 -4.60 2.77
CA ALA A 210 -12.23 -4.11 3.02
C ALA A 210 -13.16 -5.18 3.61
N SER A 211 -14.17 -4.69 4.34
CA SER A 211 -15.33 -5.51 4.71
C SER A 211 -16.22 -5.75 3.49
N ILE A 212 -16.63 -7.00 3.28
CA ILE A 212 -17.63 -7.36 2.23
C ILE A 212 -19.04 -7.55 2.81
N ASN A 213 -19.22 -7.25 4.10
CA ASN A 213 -20.51 -7.33 4.77
C ASN A 213 -21.52 -6.33 4.17
N ARG A 214 -22.81 -6.64 4.35
CA ARG A 214 -23.91 -5.81 3.85
C ARG A 214 -24.86 -5.35 4.95
N GLY A 215 -24.64 -5.76 6.20
CA GLY A 215 -25.44 -5.34 7.33
C GLY A 215 -25.15 -3.88 7.72
N PRO A 216 -26.17 -3.15 8.24
CA PRO A 216 -25.98 -1.80 8.73
C PRO A 216 -24.89 -1.74 9.81
N GLY A 217 -23.91 -0.85 9.66
CA GLY A 217 -22.83 -0.64 10.62
C GLY A 217 -21.74 -1.73 10.64
N GLU A 218 -21.92 -2.87 9.98
CA GLU A 218 -20.93 -3.97 10.00
C GLU A 218 -19.62 -3.60 9.30
N VAL A 219 -19.72 -2.85 8.20
CA VAL A 219 -18.55 -2.37 7.45
C VAL A 219 -17.75 -1.37 8.29
N GLU A 220 -18.43 -0.45 8.96
CA GLU A 220 -17.81 0.56 9.82
C GLU A 220 -17.13 -0.09 11.02
N ALA A 221 -17.84 -1.00 11.72
CA ALA A 221 -17.29 -1.73 12.87
C ALA A 221 -16.04 -2.55 12.51
N PHE A 222 -16.09 -3.29 11.37
CA PHE A 222 -14.92 -4.01 10.87
C PHE A 222 -13.74 -3.06 10.61
N THR A 223 -14.00 -1.94 9.93
CA THR A 223 -12.97 -0.98 9.52
C THR A 223 -12.34 -0.28 10.72
N GLU A 224 -13.15 0.18 11.67
CA GLU A 224 -12.68 0.84 12.90
C GLU A 224 -11.82 -0.11 13.72
N GLU A 225 -12.32 -1.32 13.98
CA GLU A 225 -11.61 -2.30 14.79
C GLU A 225 -10.30 -2.75 14.14
N LEU A 226 -10.32 -3.05 12.83
CA LEU A 226 -9.14 -3.55 12.15
C LEU A 226 -8.08 -2.46 11.91
N SER A 227 -8.49 -1.23 11.61
CA SER A 227 -7.55 -0.11 11.47
C SER A 227 -6.88 0.23 12.80
N GLY A 228 -7.66 0.33 13.88
CA GLY A 228 -7.13 0.52 15.24
C GLY A 228 -6.20 -0.62 15.64
N TRP A 229 -6.54 -1.86 15.26
CA TRP A 229 -5.62 -2.98 15.41
C TRP A 229 -4.33 -2.73 14.59
N MET A 230 -4.37 -2.59 13.27
CA MET A 230 -3.17 -2.42 12.44
C MET A 230 -2.26 -1.25 12.89
N ASP A 231 -2.83 -0.16 13.40
CA ASP A 231 -2.08 0.99 13.93
C ASP A 231 -1.09 0.61 15.05
N GLU A 232 -1.43 -0.33 15.94
CA GLU A 232 -0.54 -0.71 17.06
C GLU A 232 0.52 -1.77 16.70
N ARG A 233 0.48 -2.36 15.49
CA ARG A 233 1.38 -3.46 15.11
C ARG A 233 2.59 -2.92 14.38
N GLU A 234 3.77 -2.99 14.99
CA GLU A 234 5.03 -2.45 14.40
C GLU A 234 5.41 -3.12 13.08
N TRP A 235 4.93 -4.33 12.85
CA TRP A 235 5.17 -5.09 11.63
C TRP A 235 4.16 -4.81 10.50
N ILE A 236 3.20 -3.90 10.70
CA ILE A 236 2.42 -3.30 9.62
C ILE A 236 3.11 -2.01 9.19
N ASP A 237 3.56 -1.95 7.93
CA ASP A 237 4.16 -0.75 7.34
C ASP A 237 3.09 0.27 6.97
N GLU A 238 2.13 -0.12 6.12
CA GLU A 238 0.97 0.67 5.74
C GLU A 238 -0.20 -0.22 5.31
N TYR A 239 -1.43 0.34 5.32
CA TYR A 239 -2.66 -0.34 4.91
C TYR A 239 -3.59 0.59 4.13
N GLY A 240 -4.18 0.09 3.04
CA GLY A 240 -5.08 0.81 2.13
C GLY A 240 -6.43 0.15 1.95
#